data_AF-A0AAC8T7Z4-F1
#
_entry.id   AF-A0AAC8T7Z4-F1
#
_cell.length_a   1.000
_cell.length_b   1.000
_cell.length_c   1.000
_cell.angle_alpha   90.00
_cell.angle_beta   90.00
_cell.angle_gamma   90.00
#
_symmetry.space_group_name_H-M   'P 1'
#
loop_
_entity.id
_entity.type
_entity.pdbx_description
1 polymer ?
#
loop_
_entity_poly.entity_id
_entity_poly.type
_entity_poly.pdbx_seq_one_letter_code
_entity_poly.pdbx_strand_id
1 'polypeptide(L)'
;MSITIPNSTINEEFNISELTEVDVNGNGIFDTLMRSVKLHIKEEWDKERIRDTDYSNVYLGALKEVLGLSVQYAQVKSKLALELQLLEAQINHTAAETVLVTKQGGLVDSQSNREDTETAKLQYEIQNKLPLEVLHLQGETRSIDAKIRGIEAETLLTGQQLELAKVEQLIKGQQIELAKVEQQLKTQMLELQEREMDLKEAQLPMIQAEVSLKQAQLPLLQKDVQIKEQEISLSAEDIKLKKAQLPIMQKELAIKDAQVQMSAAEVAIKEAQLPIMASEVKIKEAEVSLKEVQIPLLNKDIELKSKQLLLADEDIKTKQAQLPLITEELKLKQAQLPLTQQEIALRQADVQLKNAQLPIMAEEVRLKQNQVTLGEKELDVKDAEIALNTAEVSLKQAQLPLLQKDLGLKQAQLDLSAKELGLKEQQIAVSKSEVAIRAEELKQAQYELANKLPAEVKNVQAQAALYEQKKITEKAQVDNTVVGAGSVIDRNNKLTEEQAKQFQKQTQMNLSKIMVESWITRKTSDDATRADATNKLGDEYIAKVLTETAKQAGITL
;
A
#
# COMPACT_ATOMS: atom_id res chain seq x y z
N MET A 1 -32.46 77.77 65.91
CA MET A 1 -32.92 78.36 67.19
C MET A 1 -33.64 77.28 67.95
N SER A 2 -33.01 76.72 68.98
CA SER A 2 -33.60 75.67 69.80
C SER A 2 -34.39 76.36 70.92
N ILE A 3 -35.72 76.34 70.84
CA ILE A 3 -36.58 76.77 71.93
C ILE A 3 -36.68 75.58 72.89
N THR A 4 -35.89 75.59 73.96
CA THR A 4 -36.02 74.61 75.04
C THR A 4 -37.18 75.06 75.94
N ILE A 5 -38.29 74.33 75.90
CA ILE A 5 -39.43 74.56 76.81
C ILE A 5 -39.15 73.76 78.11
N PRO A 6 -39.12 74.40 79.30
CA PRO A 6 -39.01 73.69 80.56
C PRO A 6 -40.24 72.77 80.80
N ASN A 7 -40.03 71.60 81.43
CA ASN A 7 -41.00 70.48 81.53
C ASN A 7 -41.34 69.80 80.19
N SER A 8 -40.32 69.39 79.43
CA SER A 8 -40.42 68.58 78.21
C SER A 8 -40.33 67.06 78.43
N THR A 9 -40.16 66.62 79.69
CA THR A 9 -40.15 65.20 80.05
C THR A 9 -41.58 64.66 79.99
N ILE A 10 -41.82 63.70 79.10
CA ILE A 10 -43.13 63.05 78.97
C ILE A 10 -43.34 62.17 80.21
N ASN A 11 -44.37 62.49 80.98
CA ASN A 11 -44.97 61.52 81.89
C ASN A 11 -46.14 60.91 81.12
N GLU A 12 -46.15 59.59 80.94
CA GLU A 12 -47.21 58.87 80.21
C GLU A 12 -48.59 58.99 80.89
N GLU A 13 -48.59 59.43 82.16
CA GLU A 13 -49.77 59.71 82.95
C GLU A 13 -50.13 61.20 82.93
N PHE A 14 -51.41 61.51 82.75
CA PHE A 14 -51.96 62.86 82.85
C PHE A 14 -51.63 63.44 84.24
N ASN A 15 -50.63 64.32 84.29
CA ASN A 15 -50.20 64.93 85.54
C ASN A 15 -51.22 65.99 85.97
N ILE A 16 -52.16 65.61 86.84
CA ILE A 16 -53.20 66.51 87.33
C ILE A 16 -52.65 67.73 88.06
N SER A 17 -51.44 67.62 88.64
CA SER A 17 -50.75 68.74 89.30
C SER A 17 -50.35 69.85 88.33
N GLU A 18 -50.22 69.55 87.03
CA GLU A 18 -50.01 70.57 86.00
C GLU A 18 -51.29 71.35 85.73
N LEU A 19 -52.44 70.69 85.82
CA LEU A 19 -53.75 71.33 85.69
C LEU A 19 -54.08 72.17 86.93
N THR A 20 -53.97 71.61 88.14
CA THR A 20 -54.22 72.28 89.42
C THR A 20 -53.48 71.59 90.56
N GLU A 21 -52.92 72.37 91.47
CA GLU A 21 -52.32 71.90 92.73
C GLU A 21 -53.33 71.92 93.88
N VAL A 22 -54.62 72.18 93.59
CA VAL A 22 -55.71 72.30 94.57
C VAL A 22 -55.41 73.39 95.61
N ASP A 23 -54.64 74.41 95.20
CA ASP A 23 -54.26 75.55 96.02
C ASP A 23 -54.58 76.85 95.29
N VAL A 24 -55.17 77.82 96.00
CA VAL A 24 -55.41 79.19 95.51
C VAL A 24 -54.12 79.92 95.15
N ASN A 25 -53.00 79.54 95.76
CA ASN A 25 -51.65 80.02 95.41
C ASN A 25 -50.86 79.02 94.55
N GLY A 26 -51.50 77.96 94.07
CA GLY A 26 -50.87 76.91 93.27
C GLY A 26 -50.29 77.45 91.96
N ASN A 27 -49.34 76.69 91.42
CA ASN A 27 -48.67 76.96 90.15
C ASN A 27 -49.27 76.17 88.98
N GLY A 28 -50.34 75.40 89.21
CA GLY A 28 -51.11 74.77 88.14
C GLY A 28 -51.69 75.79 87.17
N ILE A 29 -51.96 75.37 85.93
CA ILE A 29 -52.47 76.24 84.87
C ILE A 29 -53.82 76.84 85.29
N PHE A 30 -54.71 76.02 85.86
CA PHE A 30 -55.98 76.47 86.43
C PHE A 30 -55.79 77.44 87.57
N ASP A 31 -54.90 77.15 88.52
CA ASP A 31 -54.69 78.00 89.69
C ASP A 31 -54.14 79.38 89.29
N THR A 32 -53.23 79.40 88.32
CA THR A 32 -52.62 80.63 87.79
C THR A 32 -53.62 81.48 87.01
N LEU A 33 -54.36 80.88 86.08
CA LEU A 33 -55.39 81.58 85.30
C LEU A 33 -56.53 82.06 86.20
N MET A 34 -56.99 81.23 87.14
CA MET A 34 -58.08 81.57 88.04
C MET A 34 -57.67 82.68 89.01
N ARG A 35 -56.40 82.70 89.44
CA ARG A 35 -55.86 83.81 90.25
C ARG A 35 -55.85 85.13 89.49
N SER A 36 -55.47 85.11 88.20
CA SER A 36 -55.55 86.31 87.35
C SER A 36 -57.00 86.78 87.17
N VAL A 37 -57.92 85.88 86.84
CA VAL A 37 -59.33 86.24 86.64
C VAL A 37 -59.98 86.72 87.93
N LYS A 38 -59.65 86.12 89.08
CA LYS A 38 -60.11 86.58 90.40
C LYS A 38 -59.66 88.00 90.71
N LEU A 39 -58.46 88.42 90.29
CA LEU A 39 -58.00 89.81 90.45
C LEU A 39 -58.84 90.78 89.62
N HIS A 40 -59.15 90.45 88.36
CA HIS A 40 -59.98 91.29 87.51
C HIS A 40 -61.43 91.37 87.99
N ILE A 41 -62.02 90.25 88.40
CA ILE A 41 -63.37 90.23 88.96
C ILE A 41 -63.41 91.04 90.27
N LYS A 42 -62.37 90.94 91.10
CA LYS A 42 -62.24 91.75 92.32
C LYS A 42 -62.12 93.24 92.01
N GLU A 43 -61.34 93.61 91.00
CA GLU A 43 -61.20 95.01 90.58
C GLU A 43 -62.55 95.60 90.11
N GLU A 44 -63.34 94.86 89.33
CA GLU A 44 -64.65 95.31 88.87
C GLU A 44 -65.71 95.32 89.99
N TRP A 45 -65.56 94.45 91.00
CA TRP A 45 -66.35 94.48 92.25
C TRP A 45 -66.00 95.71 93.10
N ASP A 46 -64.72 96.00 93.29
CA ASP A 46 -64.24 97.16 94.06
C ASP A 46 -64.64 98.49 93.40
N LYS A 47 -64.81 98.51 92.07
CA LYS A 47 -65.36 99.64 91.29
C LYS A 47 -66.90 99.70 91.28
N GLU A 48 -67.59 98.86 92.05
CA GLU A 48 -69.06 98.72 92.16
C GLU A 48 -69.80 98.42 90.84
N ARG A 49 -69.11 97.90 89.82
CA ARG A 49 -69.70 97.61 88.49
C ARG A 49 -70.47 96.28 88.44
N ILE A 50 -70.20 95.37 89.36
CA ILE A 50 -70.83 94.05 89.47
C ILE A 50 -71.35 93.91 90.92
N ARG A 51 -72.62 93.55 91.16
CA ARG A 51 -73.24 93.52 92.52
C ARG A 51 -73.96 92.21 92.80
N ASP A 52 -73.96 91.80 94.07
CA ASP A 52 -74.66 90.62 94.63
C ASP A 52 -74.65 89.38 93.72
N THR A 53 -75.78 89.10 93.07
CA THR A 53 -76.01 87.91 92.25
C THR A 53 -75.16 87.89 90.97
N ASP A 54 -74.82 89.07 90.42
CA ASP A 54 -74.03 89.16 89.20
C ASP A 54 -72.57 88.78 89.42
N TYR A 55 -72.02 89.03 90.62
CA TYR A 55 -70.66 88.62 90.97
C TYR A 55 -70.51 87.11 90.97
N SER A 56 -71.50 86.39 91.55
CA SER A 56 -71.49 84.93 91.58
C SER A 56 -71.69 84.33 90.18
N ASN A 57 -72.50 84.95 89.34
CA ASN A 57 -72.70 84.52 87.96
C ASN A 57 -71.46 84.75 87.08
N VAL A 58 -70.81 85.91 87.19
CA VAL A 58 -69.55 86.22 86.49
C VAL A 58 -68.41 85.35 86.99
N TYR A 59 -68.28 85.14 88.31
CA TYR A 59 -67.26 84.27 88.89
C TYR A 59 -67.46 82.81 88.49
N LEU A 60 -68.69 82.30 88.51
CA LEU A 60 -68.99 80.94 88.09
C LEU A 60 -68.77 80.74 86.58
N GLY A 61 -69.14 81.75 85.77
CA GLY A 61 -68.88 81.75 84.32
C GLY A 61 -67.38 81.74 84.02
N ALA A 62 -66.64 82.64 84.66
CA ALA A 62 -65.19 82.70 84.59
C ALA A 62 -64.51 81.42 85.04
N LEU A 63 -64.97 80.81 86.14
CA LEU A 63 -64.40 79.56 86.66
C LEU A 63 -64.60 78.41 85.67
N LYS A 64 -65.79 78.32 85.04
CA LYS A 64 -66.06 77.32 83.99
C LYS A 64 -65.18 77.55 82.76
N GLU A 65 -65.03 78.80 82.33
CA GLU A 65 -64.21 79.17 81.17
C GLU A 65 -62.72 78.88 81.41
N VAL A 66 -62.19 79.30 82.57
CA VAL A 66 -60.80 79.05 82.97
C VAL A 66 -60.53 77.55 83.12
N LEU A 67 -61.45 76.79 83.72
CA LEU A 67 -61.31 75.33 83.78
C LEU A 67 -61.26 74.70 82.38
N GLY A 68 -62.14 75.15 81.47
CA GLY A 68 -62.14 74.72 80.08
C GLY A 68 -60.83 75.03 79.35
N LEU A 69 -60.34 76.27 79.46
CA LEU A 69 -59.08 76.71 78.86
C LEU A 69 -57.87 75.97 79.44
N SER A 70 -57.84 75.72 80.75
CA SER A 70 -56.75 74.99 81.40
C SER A 70 -56.69 73.52 80.97
N VAL A 71 -57.85 72.85 80.89
CA VAL A 71 -57.93 71.47 80.37
C VAL A 71 -57.51 71.44 78.90
N GLN A 72 -57.97 72.40 78.10
CA GLN A 72 -57.61 72.50 76.69
C GLN A 72 -56.10 72.75 76.52
N TYR A 73 -55.48 73.64 77.29
CA TYR A 73 -54.04 73.89 77.25
C TYR A 73 -53.24 72.64 77.65
N ALA A 74 -53.64 71.96 78.73
CA ALA A 74 -52.98 70.73 79.17
C ALA A 74 -53.06 69.64 78.07
N GLN A 75 -54.24 69.45 77.47
CA GLN A 75 -54.42 68.53 76.34
C GLN A 75 -53.57 68.92 75.12
N VAL A 76 -53.53 70.20 74.75
CA VAL A 76 -52.73 70.71 73.63
C VAL A 76 -51.24 70.52 73.90
N LYS A 77 -50.75 70.79 75.11
CA LYS A 77 -49.34 70.61 75.49
C LYS A 77 -48.93 69.14 75.44
N SER A 78 -49.71 68.23 76.03
CA SER A 78 -49.44 66.79 75.98
C SER A 78 -49.46 66.25 74.55
N LYS A 79 -50.41 66.72 73.72
CA LYS A 79 -50.49 66.36 72.30
C LYS A 79 -49.30 66.89 71.49
N LEU A 80 -48.86 68.13 71.76
CA LEU A 80 -47.74 68.77 71.06
C LEU A 80 -46.42 68.03 71.27
N ALA A 81 -46.14 67.53 72.49
CA ALA A 81 -44.91 66.77 72.76
C ALA A 81 -44.86 65.46 71.93
N LEU A 82 -45.98 64.74 71.86
CA LEU A 82 -46.10 63.52 71.05
C LEU A 82 -46.04 63.83 69.54
N GLU A 83 -46.66 64.93 69.10
CA GLU A 83 -46.59 65.39 67.71
C GLU A 83 -45.16 65.78 67.30
N LEU A 84 -44.38 66.41 68.17
CA LEU A 84 -42.98 66.75 67.92
C LEU A 84 -42.07 65.53 67.88
N GLN A 85 -42.24 64.54 68.77
CA GLN A 85 -41.51 63.28 68.70
C GLN A 85 -41.85 62.48 67.44
N LEU A 86 -43.13 62.46 67.04
CA LEU A 86 -43.55 61.86 65.78
C LEU A 86 -42.89 62.56 64.59
N LEU A 87 -42.82 63.89 64.61
CA LEU A 87 -42.16 64.68 63.56
C LEU A 87 -40.65 64.42 63.51
N GLU A 88 -39.98 64.36 64.66
CA GLU A 88 -38.55 64.02 64.73
C GLU A 88 -38.28 62.58 64.23
N ALA A 89 -39.13 61.62 64.60
CA ALA A 89 -39.07 60.26 64.08
C ALA A 89 -39.30 60.21 62.56
N GLN A 90 -40.24 61.00 62.02
CA GLN A 90 -40.48 61.14 60.58
C GLN A 90 -39.29 61.76 59.83
N ILE A 91 -38.64 62.79 60.40
CA ILE A 91 -37.43 63.39 59.84
C ILE A 91 -36.31 62.35 59.78
N ASN A 92 -36.09 61.62 60.88
CA ASN A 92 -35.07 60.57 60.94
C ASN A 92 -35.35 59.41 59.97
N HIS A 93 -36.61 59.00 59.83
CA HIS A 93 -37.03 57.99 58.86
C HIS A 93 -36.72 58.45 57.42
N THR A 94 -37.11 59.67 57.07
CA THR A 94 -36.88 60.26 55.74
C THR A 94 -35.39 60.39 55.42
N ALA A 95 -34.58 60.78 56.42
CA ALA A 95 -33.12 60.84 56.27
C ALA A 95 -32.51 59.45 56.04
N ALA A 96 -32.98 58.42 56.76
CA ALA A 96 -32.54 57.04 56.58
C ALA A 96 -32.95 56.48 55.19
N GLU A 97 -34.18 56.76 54.74
CA GLU A 97 -34.65 56.41 53.40
C GLU A 97 -33.80 57.07 52.30
N THR A 98 -33.45 58.35 52.46
CA THR A 98 -32.59 59.07 51.50
C THR A 98 -31.21 58.41 51.36
N VAL A 99 -30.61 57.97 52.47
CA VAL A 99 -29.32 57.24 52.45
C VAL A 99 -29.47 55.86 51.81
N LEU A 100 -30.56 55.14 52.08
CA LEU A 100 -30.84 53.84 51.49
C LEU A 100 -30.95 53.94 49.96
N VAL A 101 -31.76 54.88 49.47
CA VAL A 101 -31.96 55.15 48.04
C VAL A 101 -30.67 55.56 47.36
N THR A 102 -29.84 56.40 48.00
CA THR A 102 -28.52 56.77 47.47
C THR A 102 -27.60 55.56 47.31
N LYS A 103 -27.58 54.65 48.30
CA LYS A 103 -26.81 53.40 48.21
C LYS A 103 -27.35 52.45 47.13
N GLN A 104 -28.67 52.37 46.98
CA GLN A 104 -29.33 51.59 45.93
C GLN A 104 -28.96 52.13 44.54
N GLY A 105 -28.99 53.45 44.35
CA GLY A 105 -28.52 54.10 43.11
C GLY A 105 -27.08 53.73 42.76
N GLY A 106 -26.15 53.79 43.72
CA GLY A 106 -24.76 53.38 43.51
C GLY A 106 -24.59 51.89 43.19
N LEU A 107 -25.42 51.02 43.76
CA LEU A 107 -25.43 49.59 43.40
C LEU A 107 -25.92 49.38 41.96
N VAL A 108 -26.98 50.08 41.55
CA VAL A 108 -27.51 50.02 40.19
C VAL A 108 -26.49 50.56 39.18
N ASP A 109 -25.76 51.63 39.51
CA ASP A 109 -24.63 52.13 38.70
C ASP A 109 -23.55 51.06 38.52
N SER A 110 -23.17 50.38 39.61
CA SER A 110 -22.18 49.30 39.54
C SER A 110 -22.67 48.12 38.69
N GLN A 111 -23.96 47.78 38.78
CA GLN A 111 -24.58 46.73 37.97
C GLN A 111 -24.63 47.11 36.49
N SER A 112 -25.07 48.33 36.15
CA SER A 112 -25.11 48.83 34.77
C SER A 112 -23.73 48.77 34.11
N ASN A 113 -22.70 49.27 34.80
CA ASN A 113 -21.32 49.23 34.31
C ASN A 113 -20.79 47.80 34.09
N ARG A 114 -21.24 46.83 34.88
CA ARG A 114 -20.87 45.42 34.69
C ARG A 114 -21.47 44.85 33.42
N GLU A 115 -22.76 45.07 33.18
CA GLU A 115 -23.45 44.62 31.95
C GLU A 115 -22.85 45.29 30.70
N ASP A 116 -22.49 46.58 30.77
CA ASP A 116 -21.79 47.27 29.67
C ASP A 116 -20.43 46.65 29.37
N THR A 117 -19.67 46.31 30.41
CA THR A 117 -18.37 45.65 30.28
C THR A 117 -18.52 44.24 29.69
N GLU A 118 -19.55 43.50 30.11
CA GLU A 118 -19.87 42.16 29.59
C GLU A 118 -20.29 42.21 28.12
N THR A 119 -21.12 43.19 27.76
CA THR A 119 -21.50 43.47 26.37
C THR A 119 -20.25 43.71 25.51
N ALA A 120 -19.34 44.57 25.95
CA ALA A 120 -18.11 44.87 25.23
C ALA A 120 -17.21 43.63 25.06
N LYS A 121 -17.11 42.76 26.08
CA LYS A 121 -16.35 41.49 26.00
C LYS A 121 -16.95 40.53 24.97
N LEU A 122 -18.26 40.30 25.02
CA LEU A 122 -18.95 39.43 24.06
C LEU A 122 -18.82 39.97 22.63
N GLN A 123 -18.89 41.29 22.46
CA GLN A 123 -18.77 41.92 21.15
C GLN A 123 -17.34 41.84 20.58
N TYR A 124 -16.33 41.95 21.45
CA TYR A 124 -14.94 41.66 21.07
C TYR A 124 -14.75 40.21 20.63
N GLU A 125 -15.36 39.26 21.34
CA GLU A 125 -15.30 37.83 21.01
C GLU A 125 -15.95 37.51 19.66
N ILE A 126 -17.12 38.10 19.36
CA ILE A 126 -17.81 38.00 18.06
C ILE A 126 -16.98 38.61 16.93
N GLN A 127 -16.35 39.78 17.15
CA GLN A 127 -15.68 40.50 16.06
C GLN A 127 -14.27 39.99 15.76
N ASN A 128 -13.55 39.47 16.77
CA ASN A 128 -12.13 39.18 16.64
C ASN A 128 -11.83 37.69 16.84
N LYS A 129 -12.22 37.12 17.99
CA LYS A 129 -11.73 35.80 18.41
C LYS A 129 -12.36 34.64 17.61
N LEU A 130 -13.69 34.55 17.58
CA LEU A 130 -14.38 33.45 16.88
C LEU A 130 -14.21 33.48 15.37
N PRO A 131 -14.24 34.63 14.67
CA PRO A 131 -13.96 34.67 13.23
C PRO A 131 -12.56 34.17 12.88
N LEU A 132 -11.55 34.49 13.71
CA LEU A 132 -10.20 33.97 13.54
C LEU A 132 -10.15 32.45 13.75
N GLU A 133 -10.86 31.93 14.75
CA GLU A 133 -10.98 30.49 14.99
C GLU A 133 -11.65 29.75 13.82
N VAL A 134 -12.75 30.28 13.31
CA VAL A 134 -13.43 29.76 12.10
C VAL A 134 -12.48 29.74 10.90
N LEU A 135 -11.73 30.82 10.69
CA LEU A 135 -10.75 30.89 9.59
C LEU A 135 -9.60 29.90 9.77
N HIS A 136 -9.12 29.72 11.01
CA HIS A 136 -8.09 28.76 11.35
C HIS A 136 -8.55 27.32 11.05
N LEU A 137 -9.72 26.93 11.56
CA LEU A 137 -10.31 25.61 11.31
C LEU A 137 -10.52 25.36 9.81
N GLN A 138 -11.03 26.35 9.07
CA GLN A 138 -11.13 26.26 7.61
C GLN A 138 -9.79 26.05 6.91
N GLY A 139 -8.74 26.75 7.38
CA GLY A 139 -7.38 26.60 6.88
C GLY A 139 -6.82 25.20 7.15
N GLU A 140 -7.02 24.68 8.36
CA GLU A 140 -6.60 23.34 8.75
C GLU A 140 -7.31 22.26 7.93
N THR A 141 -8.64 22.35 7.77
CA THR A 141 -9.40 21.44 6.92
C THR A 141 -8.86 21.42 5.49
N ARG A 142 -8.63 22.59 4.88
CA ARG A 142 -8.06 22.69 3.52
C ARG A 142 -6.66 22.10 3.43
N SER A 143 -5.84 22.31 4.45
CA SER A 143 -4.48 21.78 4.53
C SER A 143 -4.47 20.25 4.60
N ILE A 144 -5.33 19.67 5.45
CA ILE A 144 -5.47 18.21 5.56
C ILE A 144 -6.06 17.62 4.27
N ASP A 145 -7.07 18.25 3.67
CA ASP A 145 -7.63 17.83 2.36
C ASP A 145 -6.59 17.86 1.23
N ALA A 146 -5.68 18.83 1.23
CA ALA A 146 -4.58 18.88 0.28
C ALA A 146 -3.60 17.71 0.50
N LYS A 147 -3.27 17.39 1.77
CA LYS A 147 -2.45 16.22 2.11
C LYS A 147 -3.11 14.91 1.71
N ILE A 148 -4.41 14.75 1.97
CA ILE A 148 -5.20 13.56 1.56
C ILE A 148 -5.10 13.37 0.06
N ARG A 149 -5.35 14.42 -0.74
CA ARG A 149 -5.25 14.35 -2.20
C ARG A 149 -3.84 13.97 -2.68
N GLY A 150 -2.80 14.47 -2.00
CA GLY A 150 -1.42 14.08 -2.27
C GLY A 150 -1.17 12.59 -2.03
N ILE A 151 -1.59 12.09 -0.86
CA ILE A 151 -1.41 10.67 -0.49
C ILE A 151 -2.27 9.77 -1.41
N GLU A 152 -3.49 10.17 -1.76
CA GLU A 152 -4.37 9.43 -2.69
C GLU A 152 -3.73 9.29 -4.08
N ALA A 153 -3.16 10.37 -4.61
CA ALA A 153 -2.44 10.33 -5.88
C ALA A 153 -1.20 9.42 -5.82
N GLU A 154 -0.43 9.50 -4.73
CA GLU A 154 0.74 8.64 -4.52
C GLU A 154 0.35 7.16 -4.36
N THR A 155 -0.77 6.89 -3.67
CA THR A 155 -1.32 5.55 -3.47
C THR A 155 -1.75 4.95 -4.81
N LEU A 156 -2.43 5.74 -5.65
CA LEU A 156 -2.87 5.29 -6.97
C LEU A 156 -1.68 4.97 -7.89
N LEU A 157 -0.65 5.82 -7.91
CA LEU A 157 0.57 5.57 -8.68
C LEU A 157 1.31 4.33 -8.17
N THR A 158 1.47 4.19 -6.85
CA THR A 158 2.11 3.02 -6.23
C THR A 158 1.34 1.74 -6.54
N GLY A 159 0.01 1.78 -6.51
CA GLY A 159 -0.85 0.65 -6.86
C GLY A 159 -0.70 0.22 -8.31
N GLN A 160 -0.63 1.18 -9.25
CA GLN A 160 -0.35 0.88 -10.66
C GLN A 160 1.04 0.26 -10.86
N GLN A 161 2.07 0.79 -10.20
CA GLN A 161 3.42 0.23 -10.23
C GLN A 161 3.48 -1.19 -9.66
N LEU A 162 2.72 -1.46 -8.58
CA LEU A 162 2.62 -2.78 -7.97
C LEU A 162 1.99 -3.79 -8.95
N GLU A 163 0.91 -3.43 -9.65
CA GLU A 163 0.30 -4.32 -10.66
C GLU A 163 1.23 -4.58 -11.85
N LEU A 164 1.90 -3.55 -12.37
CA LEU A 164 2.94 -3.73 -13.38
C LEU A 164 4.03 -4.70 -12.92
N ALA A 165 4.53 -4.53 -11.69
CA ALA A 165 5.59 -5.37 -11.14
C ALA A 165 5.14 -6.82 -10.88
N LYS A 166 3.86 -7.05 -10.52
CA LYS A 166 3.27 -8.41 -10.45
C LYS A 166 3.24 -9.07 -11.83
N VAL A 167 2.85 -8.33 -12.87
CA VAL A 167 2.86 -8.84 -14.25
C VAL A 167 4.28 -9.17 -14.71
N GLU A 168 5.25 -8.29 -14.46
CA GLU A 168 6.67 -8.56 -14.77
C GLU A 168 7.19 -9.81 -14.07
N GLN A 169 6.79 -10.04 -12.82
CA GLN A 169 7.16 -11.24 -12.07
C GLN A 169 6.52 -12.51 -12.68
N LEU A 170 5.25 -12.47 -13.06
CA LEU A 170 4.58 -13.57 -13.77
C LEU A 170 5.32 -13.92 -15.07
N ILE A 171 5.70 -12.92 -15.86
CA ILE A 171 6.46 -13.11 -17.11
C ILE A 171 7.81 -13.77 -16.80
N LYS A 172 8.55 -13.29 -15.80
CA LYS A 172 9.82 -13.91 -15.38
C LYS A 172 9.62 -15.35 -14.90
N GLY A 173 8.55 -15.63 -14.16
CA GLY A 173 8.20 -17.00 -13.74
C GLY A 173 7.98 -17.92 -14.94
N GLN A 174 7.24 -17.46 -15.96
CA GLN A 174 7.05 -18.21 -17.20
C GLN A 174 8.36 -18.41 -17.99
N GLN A 175 9.24 -17.41 -18.04
CA GLN A 175 10.56 -17.54 -18.65
C GLN A 175 11.43 -18.60 -17.96
N ILE A 176 11.35 -18.70 -16.63
CA ILE A 176 12.06 -19.74 -15.87
C ILE A 176 11.49 -21.12 -16.19
N GLU A 177 10.17 -21.29 -16.26
CA GLU A 177 9.56 -22.56 -16.67
C GLU A 177 9.94 -22.95 -18.10
N LEU A 178 9.95 -22.00 -19.04
CA LEU A 178 10.42 -22.24 -20.39
C LEU A 178 11.89 -22.68 -20.40
N ALA A 179 12.76 -22.02 -19.63
CA ALA A 179 14.16 -22.37 -19.52
C ALA A 179 14.39 -23.78 -18.92
N LYS A 180 13.53 -24.22 -17.98
CA LYS A 180 13.56 -25.61 -17.48
C LYS A 180 13.21 -26.61 -18.57
N VAL A 181 12.17 -26.34 -19.35
CA VAL A 181 11.76 -27.21 -20.46
C VAL A 181 12.84 -27.27 -21.54
N GLU A 182 13.44 -26.13 -21.91
CA GLU A 182 14.57 -26.08 -22.84
C GLU A 182 15.76 -26.88 -22.32
N GLN A 183 16.08 -26.77 -21.03
CA GLN A 183 17.16 -27.53 -20.41
C GLN A 183 16.87 -29.04 -20.48
N GLN A 184 15.65 -29.46 -20.10
CA GLN A 184 15.25 -30.87 -20.14
C GLN A 184 15.33 -31.44 -21.56
N LEU A 185 14.87 -30.69 -22.56
CA LEU A 185 14.97 -31.10 -23.96
C LEU A 185 16.43 -31.24 -24.40
N LYS A 186 17.30 -30.31 -23.98
CA LYS A 186 18.73 -30.37 -24.32
C LYS A 186 19.45 -31.55 -23.64
N THR A 187 19.07 -31.89 -22.40
CA THR A 187 19.53 -33.13 -21.74
C THR A 187 19.10 -34.36 -22.52
N GLN A 188 17.84 -34.46 -22.96
CA GLN A 188 17.38 -35.60 -23.78
C GLN A 188 18.10 -35.69 -25.12
N MET A 189 18.39 -34.55 -25.76
CA MET A 189 19.20 -34.53 -26.99
C MET A 189 20.61 -35.07 -26.76
N LEU A 190 21.23 -34.73 -25.62
CA LEU A 190 22.55 -35.23 -25.25
C LEU A 190 22.54 -36.75 -25.06
N GLU A 191 21.54 -37.29 -24.33
CA GLU A 191 21.35 -38.74 -24.15
C GLU A 191 21.22 -39.47 -25.50
N LEU A 192 20.54 -38.87 -26.48
CA LEU A 192 20.44 -39.42 -27.84
C LEU A 192 21.77 -39.36 -28.61
N GLN A 193 22.55 -38.29 -28.44
CA GLN A 193 23.88 -38.16 -29.05
C GLN A 193 24.86 -39.19 -28.47
N GLU A 194 24.88 -39.38 -27.16
CA GLU A 194 25.65 -40.42 -26.48
C GLU A 194 25.27 -41.81 -27.00
N ARG A 195 23.97 -42.10 -27.13
CA ARG A 195 23.49 -43.36 -27.70
C ARG A 195 23.94 -43.58 -29.15
N GLU A 196 23.94 -42.53 -29.97
CA GLU A 196 24.43 -42.61 -31.35
C GLU A 196 25.95 -42.87 -31.39
N MET A 197 26.69 -42.27 -30.46
CA MET A 197 28.12 -42.46 -30.31
C MET A 197 28.46 -43.90 -29.91
N ASP A 198 27.80 -44.45 -28.89
CA ASP A 198 27.94 -45.85 -28.47
C ASP A 198 27.77 -46.81 -29.67
N LEU A 199 26.77 -46.54 -30.52
CA LEU A 199 26.49 -47.35 -31.70
C LEU A 199 27.60 -47.26 -32.76
N LYS A 200 28.21 -46.07 -32.94
CA LYS A 200 29.35 -45.90 -33.87
C LYS A 200 30.63 -46.53 -33.31
N GLU A 201 30.89 -46.36 -32.02
CA GLU A 201 32.01 -47.00 -31.34
C GLU A 201 31.93 -48.52 -31.45
N ALA A 202 30.74 -49.11 -31.29
CA ALA A 202 30.52 -50.54 -31.47
C ALA A 202 30.74 -51.05 -32.92
N GLN A 203 30.62 -50.19 -33.94
CA GLN A 203 30.84 -50.56 -35.35
C GLN A 203 32.32 -50.63 -35.73
N LEU A 204 33.19 -49.81 -35.13
CA LEU A 204 34.62 -49.78 -35.44
C LEU A 204 35.33 -51.13 -35.22
N PRO A 205 35.13 -51.85 -34.09
CA PRO A 205 35.68 -53.19 -33.89
C PRO A 205 35.25 -54.19 -34.95
N MET A 206 34.02 -54.10 -35.46
CA MET A 206 33.54 -54.99 -36.53
C MET A 206 34.30 -54.74 -37.84
N ILE A 207 34.49 -53.47 -38.21
CA ILE A 207 35.27 -53.10 -39.41
C ILE A 207 36.74 -53.50 -39.22
N GLN A 208 37.32 -53.24 -38.04
CA GLN A 208 38.70 -53.60 -37.72
C GLN A 208 38.92 -55.12 -37.72
N ALA A 209 37.94 -55.91 -37.28
CA ALA A 209 37.97 -57.37 -37.38
C ALA A 209 37.95 -57.83 -38.85
N GLU A 210 37.14 -57.20 -39.69
CA GLU A 210 37.11 -57.49 -41.14
C GLU A 210 38.45 -57.17 -41.81
N VAL A 211 39.05 -56.02 -41.47
CA VAL A 211 40.38 -55.63 -41.97
C VAL A 211 41.45 -56.63 -41.54
N SER A 212 41.45 -57.03 -40.26
CA SER A 212 42.42 -58.00 -39.72
C SER A 212 42.30 -59.36 -40.43
N LEU A 213 41.07 -59.80 -40.71
CA LEU A 213 40.80 -61.03 -41.45
C LEU A 213 41.35 -60.95 -42.89
N LYS A 214 41.06 -59.85 -43.61
CA LYS A 214 41.56 -59.64 -44.98
C LYS A 214 43.09 -59.48 -45.04
N GLN A 215 43.69 -58.81 -44.04
CA GLN A 215 45.15 -58.71 -43.89
C GLN A 215 45.79 -60.08 -43.69
N ALA A 216 45.21 -60.96 -42.89
CA ALA A 216 45.72 -62.32 -42.70
C ALA A 216 45.61 -63.20 -43.95
N GLN A 217 44.60 -62.95 -44.81
CA GLN A 217 44.40 -63.70 -46.07
C GLN A 217 45.44 -63.34 -47.16
N LEU A 218 45.95 -62.11 -47.18
CA LEU A 218 46.90 -61.63 -48.21
C LEU A 218 48.21 -62.44 -48.25
N PRO A 219 48.95 -62.65 -47.13
CA PRO A 219 50.16 -63.47 -47.13
C PRO A 219 49.92 -64.93 -47.51
N LEU A 220 48.76 -65.49 -47.13
CA LEU A 220 48.39 -66.86 -47.50
C LEU A 220 48.21 -66.98 -49.01
N LEU A 221 47.48 -66.04 -49.62
CA LEU A 221 47.26 -66.02 -51.07
C LEU A 221 48.56 -65.73 -51.84
N GLN A 222 49.44 -64.87 -51.32
CA GLN A 222 50.79 -64.64 -51.88
C GLN A 222 51.62 -65.93 -51.88
N LYS A 223 51.62 -66.66 -50.76
CA LYS A 223 52.34 -67.93 -50.64
C LYS A 223 51.76 -68.98 -51.60
N ASP A 224 50.45 -69.05 -51.75
CA ASP A 224 49.79 -69.95 -52.71
C ASP A 224 50.17 -69.63 -54.16
N VAL A 225 50.26 -68.35 -54.53
CA VAL A 225 50.72 -67.94 -55.86
C VAL A 225 52.19 -68.31 -56.07
N GLN A 226 53.06 -68.08 -55.08
CA GLN A 226 54.47 -68.42 -55.16
C GLN A 226 54.70 -69.94 -55.34
N ILE A 227 53.93 -70.77 -54.63
CA ILE A 227 53.97 -72.23 -54.80
C ILE A 227 53.55 -72.62 -56.22
N LYS A 228 52.46 -72.03 -56.74
CA LYS A 228 51.99 -72.31 -58.11
C LYS A 228 52.99 -71.86 -59.18
N GLU A 229 53.67 -70.73 -58.99
CA GLU A 229 54.76 -70.29 -59.88
C GLU A 229 55.92 -71.29 -59.91
N GLN A 230 56.30 -71.84 -58.75
CA GLN A 230 57.32 -72.89 -58.66
C GLN A 230 56.89 -74.18 -59.36
N GLU A 231 55.65 -74.62 -59.17
CA GLU A 231 55.09 -75.81 -59.85
C GLU A 231 55.08 -75.66 -61.38
N ILE A 232 54.69 -74.49 -61.88
CA ILE A 232 54.73 -74.13 -63.30
C ILE A 232 56.17 -74.16 -63.82
N SER A 233 57.12 -73.59 -63.07
CA SER A 233 58.54 -73.58 -63.44
C SER A 233 59.13 -74.98 -63.54
N LEU A 234 58.82 -75.85 -62.58
CA LEU A 234 59.25 -77.26 -62.59
C LEU A 234 58.64 -78.00 -63.79
N SER A 235 57.34 -77.82 -64.02
CA SER A 235 56.63 -78.44 -65.14
C SER A 235 57.17 -77.97 -66.50
N ALA A 236 57.60 -76.70 -66.61
CA ALA A 236 58.19 -76.16 -67.83
C ALA A 236 59.57 -76.76 -68.13
N GLU A 237 60.39 -76.97 -67.10
CA GLU A 237 61.69 -77.64 -67.25
C GLU A 237 61.50 -79.12 -67.63
N ASP A 238 60.49 -79.80 -67.08
CA ASP A 238 60.11 -81.16 -67.48
C ASP A 238 59.70 -81.26 -68.95
N ILE A 239 58.93 -80.29 -69.47
CA ILE A 239 58.59 -80.24 -70.91
C ILE A 239 59.85 -80.04 -71.75
N LYS A 240 60.76 -79.17 -71.31
CA LYS A 240 62.03 -78.89 -72.02
C LYS A 240 62.90 -80.15 -72.09
N LEU A 241 62.98 -80.92 -71.00
CA LEU A 241 63.63 -82.23 -70.97
C LEU A 241 62.97 -83.23 -71.90
N LYS A 242 61.64 -83.38 -71.86
CA LYS A 242 60.89 -84.28 -72.76
C LYS A 242 61.04 -83.90 -74.24
N LYS A 243 61.07 -82.60 -74.55
CA LYS A 243 61.28 -82.09 -75.92
C LYS A 243 62.68 -82.40 -76.45
N ALA A 244 63.70 -82.42 -75.58
CA ALA A 244 65.06 -82.83 -75.94
C ALA A 244 65.20 -84.36 -76.14
N GLN A 245 64.38 -85.16 -75.44
CA GLN A 245 64.38 -86.63 -75.56
C GLN A 245 63.73 -87.13 -76.87
N LEU A 246 62.72 -86.44 -77.40
CA LEU A 246 62.01 -86.85 -78.63
C LEU A 246 62.92 -87.02 -79.87
N PRO A 247 63.82 -86.07 -80.20
CA PRO A 247 64.79 -86.26 -81.29
C PRO A 247 65.75 -87.43 -81.08
N ILE A 248 66.09 -87.73 -79.82
CA ILE A 248 66.95 -88.87 -79.47
C ILE A 248 66.21 -90.18 -79.76
N MET A 249 64.95 -90.29 -79.33
CA MET A 249 64.09 -91.44 -79.64
C MET A 249 63.85 -91.63 -81.15
N GLN A 250 63.69 -90.54 -81.90
CA GLN A 250 63.58 -90.58 -83.37
C GLN A 250 64.84 -91.14 -84.04
N LYS A 251 66.02 -90.69 -83.59
CA LYS A 251 67.30 -91.21 -84.09
C LYS A 251 67.46 -92.69 -83.75
N GLU A 252 67.07 -93.11 -82.54
CA GLU A 252 67.13 -94.51 -82.14
C GLU A 252 66.19 -95.40 -82.97
N LEU A 253 64.98 -94.93 -83.25
CA LEU A 253 64.03 -95.64 -84.13
C LEU A 253 64.56 -95.76 -85.56
N ALA A 254 65.15 -94.69 -86.11
CA ALA A 254 65.77 -94.72 -87.43
C ALA A 254 66.94 -95.72 -87.51
N ILE A 255 67.72 -95.85 -86.44
CA ILE A 255 68.79 -96.85 -86.34
C ILE A 255 68.19 -98.27 -86.30
N LYS A 256 67.11 -98.49 -85.53
CA LYS A 256 66.42 -99.79 -85.49
C LYS A 256 65.82 -100.18 -86.84
N ASP A 257 65.22 -99.24 -87.57
CA ASP A 257 64.69 -99.46 -88.92
C ASP A 257 65.79 -99.86 -89.91
N ALA A 258 66.92 -99.14 -89.89
CA ALA A 258 68.08 -99.46 -90.71
C ALA A 258 68.67 -100.84 -90.39
N GLN A 259 68.68 -101.25 -89.10
CA GLN A 259 69.09 -102.59 -88.70
C GLN A 259 68.19 -103.69 -89.29
N VAL A 260 66.87 -103.50 -89.26
CA VAL A 260 65.91 -104.44 -89.84
C VAL A 260 66.09 -104.56 -91.35
N GLN A 261 66.30 -103.44 -92.05
CA GLN A 261 66.59 -103.40 -93.49
C GLN A 261 67.88 -104.17 -93.84
N MET A 262 68.94 -104.01 -93.03
CA MET A 262 70.20 -104.74 -93.22
C MET A 262 70.05 -106.24 -93.02
N SER A 263 69.33 -106.67 -91.99
CA SER A 263 69.06 -108.10 -91.76
C SER A 263 68.23 -108.72 -92.88
N ALA A 264 67.24 -108.01 -93.42
CA ALA A 264 66.45 -108.46 -94.57
C ALA A 264 67.29 -108.60 -95.84
N ALA A 265 68.19 -107.66 -96.11
CA ALA A 265 69.12 -107.78 -97.23
C ALA A 265 70.06 -108.98 -97.09
N GLU A 266 70.52 -109.29 -95.86
CA GLU A 266 71.37 -110.45 -95.60
C GLU A 266 70.63 -111.78 -95.84
N VAL A 267 69.36 -111.87 -95.45
CA VAL A 267 68.48 -113.02 -95.70
C VAL A 267 68.27 -113.23 -97.21
N ALA A 268 67.98 -112.16 -97.95
CA ALA A 268 67.80 -112.23 -99.41
C ALA A 268 69.07 -112.71 -100.15
N ILE A 269 70.26 -112.31 -99.69
CA ILE A 269 71.53 -112.78 -100.24
C ILE A 269 71.72 -114.28 -99.98
N LYS A 270 71.38 -114.79 -98.79
CA LYS A 270 71.49 -116.22 -98.45
C LYS A 270 70.49 -117.07 -99.24
N GLU A 271 69.29 -116.56 -99.51
CA GLU A 271 68.29 -117.22 -100.38
C GLU A 271 68.76 -117.37 -101.82
N ALA A 272 69.38 -116.34 -102.39
CA ALA A 272 69.89 -116.36 -103.76
C ALA A 272 71.04 -117.37 -103.98
N GLN A 273 71.72 -117.82 -102.92
CA GLN A 273 72.83 -118.78 -103.01
C GLN A 273 72.37 -120.25 -103.10
N LEU A 274 71.15 -120.59 -102.67
CA LEU A 274 70.63 -121.97 -102.63
C LEU A 274 70.49 -122.67 -104.01
N PRO A 275 70.07 -122.01 -105.11
CA PRO A 275 69.98 -122.63 -106.43
C PRO A 275 71.36 -122.93 -107.06
N ILE A 276 72.38 -122.16 -106.67
CA ILE A 276 73.75 -122.30 -107.21
C ILE A 276 74.39 -123.58 -106.66
N MET A 277 74.18 -123.89 -105.39
CA MET A 277 74.66 -125.14 -104.77
C MET A 277 73.93 -126.39 -105.30
N ALA A 278 72.66 -126.26 -105.71
CA ALA A 278 71.89 -127.38 -106.27
C ALA A 278 72.30 -127.75 -107.72
N SER A 279 73.00 -126.84 -108.42
CA SER A 279 73.35 -127.00 -109.84
C SER A 279 74.69 -127.71 -110.09
N GLU A 280 75.55 -127.86 -109.06
CA GLU A 280 76.87 -128.48 -109.17
C GLU A 280 76.88 -130.02 -109.13
N VAL A 281 75.75 -130.68 -108.83
CA VAL A 281 75.71 -132.13 -108.57
C VAL A 281 75.29 -132.99 -109.78
N LYS A 282 74.89 -132.41 -110.92
CA LYS A 282 74.32 -133.17 -112.06
C LYS A 282 75.22 -133.44 -113.28
N ILE A 283 76.53 -133.12 -113.27
CA ILE A 283 77.37 -133.23 -114.49
C ILE A 283 78.67 -134.06 -114.33
N LYS A 284 78.75 -135.08 -113.45
CA LYS A 284 79.85 -136.08 -113.54
C LYS A 284 79.42 -137.52 -113.26
N GLU A 285 78.47 -138.02 -114.05
CA GLU A 285 78.30 -139.45 -114.36
C GLU A 285 79.03 -139.77 -115.68
N ALA A 286 80.32 -140.06 -115.61
CA ALA A 286 81.06 -140.87 -116.57
C ALA A 286 82.38 -141.32 -115.91
N GLU A 287 82.56 -142.63 -115.85
CA GLU A 287 83.66 -143.40 -115.24
C GLU A 287 83.62 -143.63 -113.72
N VAL A 288 83.56 -144.92 -113.41
CA VAL A 288 83.14 -145.56 -112.17
C VAL A 288 84.38 -145.93 -111.34
N SER A 289 84.29 -145.81 -110.02
CA SER A 289 84.57 -146.89 -109.03
C SER A 289 85.21 -146.37 -107.74
N LEU A 290 84.67 -146.90 -106.64
CA LEU A 290 85.21 -146.97 -105.27
C LEU A 290 84.98 -145.76 -104.33
N LYS A 291 83.97 -145.98 -103.46
CA LYS A 291 83.62 -145.35 -102.16
C LYS A 291 82.46 -144.34 -102.18
N GLU A 292 81.26 -144.89 -102.11
CA GLU A 292 80.06 -144.22 -101.59
C GLU A 292 80.18 -143.96 -100.08
N VAL A 293 80.16 -142.69 -99.65
CA VAL A 293 79.62 -142.19 -98.34
C VAL A 293 79.29 -140.67 -98.38
N GLN A 294 79.67 -139.88 -99.40
CA GLN A 294 79.55 -138.41 -99.31
C GLN A 294 78.22 -137.74 -99.75
N ILE A 295 77.21 -138.47 -100.24
CA ILE A 295 75.97 -137.85 -100.78
C ILE A 295 74.90 -137.45 -99.73
N PRO A 296 74.70 -138.15 -98.59
CA PRO A 296 73.64 -137.78 -97.62
C PRO A 296 73.95 -136.56 -96.73
N LEU A 297 75.23 -136.24 -96.50
CA LEU A 297 75.65 -135.12 -95.63
C LEU A 297 75.32 -133.76 -96.24
N LEU A 298 75.43 -133.62 -97.57
CA LEU A 298 75.21 -132.35 -98.26
C LEU A 298 73.74 -131.90 -98.23
N ASN A 299 72.79 -132.84 -98.29
CA ASN A 299 71.36 -132.53 -98.24
C ASN A 299 70.90 -132.07 -96.84
N LYS A 300 71.50 -132.60 -95.77
CA LYS A 300 71.13 -132.24 -94.40
C LYS A 300 71.57 -130.81 -94.04
N ASP A 301 72.72 -130.38 -94.56
CA ASP A 301 73.20 -129.00 -94.40
C ASP A 301 72.33 -127.97 -95.15
N ILE A 302 71.80 -128.33 -96.32
CA ILE A 302 70.85 -127.46 -97.07
C ILE A 302 69.53 -127.30 -96.29
N GLU A 303 69.01 -128.38 -95.68
CA GLU A 303 67.78 -128.32 -94.89
C GLU A 303 67.95 -127.49 -93.60
N LEU A 304 69.10 -127.63 -92.92
CA LEU A 304 69.44 -126.83 -91.73
C LEU A 304 69.57 -125.34 -92.05
N LYS A 305 70.22 -124.99 -93.18
CA LYS A 305 70.32 -123.60 -93.63
C LYS A 305 68.98 -123.01 -94.01
N SER A 306 68.08 -123.80 -94.61
CA SER A 306 66.72 -123.37 -94.94
C SER A 306 65.88 -123.07 -93.70
N LYS A 307 65.97 -123.92 -92.66
CA LYS A 307 65.29 -123.67 -91.37
C LYS A 307 65.84 -122.45 -90.62
N GLN A 308 67.16 -122.22 -90.67
CA GLN A 308 67.76 -121.00 -90.10
C GLN A 308 67.28 -119.72 -90.80
N LEU A 309 67.05 -119.80 -92.11
CA LEU A 309 66.56 -118.70 -92.92
C LEU A 309 65.09 -118.36 -92.59
N LEU A 310 64.25 -119.38 -92.41
CA LEU A 310 62.87 -119.24 -91.93
C LEU A 310 62.79 -118.56 -90.54
N LEU A 311 63.65 -118.94 -89.60
CA LEU A 311 63.70 -118.32 -88.27
C LEU A 311 64.17 -116.85 -88.34
N ALA A 312 65.15 -116.54 -89.18
CA ALA A 312 65.60 -115.16 -89.38
C ALA A 312 64.51 -114.28 -90.01
N ASP A 313 63.70 -114.84 -90.90
CA ASP A 313 62.59 -114.15 -91.56
C ASP A 313 61.41 -113.88 -90.61
N GLU A 314 61.11 -114.82 -89.70
CA GLU A 314 60.15 -114.58 -88.60
C GLU A 314 60.63 -113.49 -87.63
N ASP A 315 61.93 -113.46 -87.30
CA ASP A 315 62.54 -112.46 -86.41
C ASP A 315 62.52 -111.04 -87.04
N ILE A 316 62.70 -110.96 -88.36
CA ILE A 316 62.54 -109.71 -89.13
C ILE A 316 61.07 -109.28 -89.14
N LYS A 317 60.12 -110.20 -89.38
CA LYS A 317 58.68 -109.88 -89.37
C LYS A 317 58.21 -109.37 -88.01
N THR A 318 58.68 -109.97 -86.91
CA THR A 318 58.37 -109.48 -85.56
C THR A 318 58.97 -108.11 -85.28
N LYS A 319 60.22 -107.84 -85.67
CA LYS A 319 60.82 -106.50 -85.57
C LYS A 319 60.11 -105.47 -86.46
N GLN A 320 59.70 -105.86 -87.67
CA GLN A 320 58.90 -105.03 -88.57
C GLN A 320 57.51 -104.73 -88.00
N ALA A 321 56.89 -105.65 -87.27
CA ALA A 321 55.61 -105.42 -86.59
C ALA A 321 55.73 -104.49 -85.36
N GLN A 322 56.89 -104.47 -84.69
CA GLN A 322 57.13 -103.58 -83.54
C GLN A 322 57.42 -102.13 -83.93
N LEU A 323 57.98 -101.89 -85.12
CA LEU A 323 58.33 -100.55 -85.60
C LEU A 323 57.13 -99.59 -85.70
N PRO A 324 55.98 -99.99 -86.27
CA PRO A 324 54.76 -99.17 -86.29
C PRO A 324 54.25 -98.84 -84.89
N LEU A 325 54.31 -99.78 -83.94
CA LEU A 325 53.86 -99.56 -82.56
C LEU A 325 54.71 -98.50 -81.84
N ILE A 326 56.04 -98.59 -81.97
CA ILE A 326 56.96 -97.58 -81.40
C ILE A 326 56.79 -96.23 -82.11
N THR A 327 56.47 -96.24 -83.41
CA THR A 327 56.19 -95.03 -84.19
C THR A 327 54.91 -94.32 -83.71
N GLU A 328 53.84 -95.08 -83.43
CA GLU A 328 52.61 -94.52 -82.87
C GLU A 328 52.79 -94.04 -81.43
N GLU A 329 53.55 -94.75 -80.59
CA GLU A 329 53.90 -94.27 -79.25
C GLU A 329 54.66 -92.93 -79.31
N LEU A 330 55.57 -92.78 -80.28
CA LEU A 330 56.28 -91.53 -80.52
C LEU A 330 55.35 -90.41 -80.99
N LYS A 331 54.41 -90.66 -81.90
CA LYS A 331 53.40 -89.67 -82.34
C LYS A 331 52.51 -89.24 -81.17
N LEU A 332 52.10 -90.18 -80.32
CA LEU A 332 51.32 -89.88 -79.11
C LEU A 332 52.11 -88.99 -78.15
N LYS A 333 53.39 -89.28 -77.91
CA LYS A 333 54.28 -88.42 -77.10
C LYS A 333 54.48 -87.03 -77.72
N GLN A 334 54.56 -86.95 -79.06
CA GLN A 334 54.64 -85.68 -79.78
C GLN A 334 53.35 -84.86 -79.68
N ALA A 335 52.18 -85.49 -79.73
CA ALA A 335 50.88 -84.84 -79.61
C ALA A 335 50.56 -84.40 -78.16
N GLN A 336 51.07 -85.10 -77.14
CA GLN A 336 50.91 -84.73 -75.73
C GLN A 336 51.72 -83.49 -75.32
N LEU A 337 52.83 -83.20 -76.00
CA LEU A 337 53.70 -82.07 -75.71
C LEU A 337 53.02 -80.69 -75.89
N PRO A 338 52.32 -80.37 -77.01
CA PRO A 338 51.62 -79.10 -77.15
C PRO A 338 50.43 -78.96 -76.17
N LEU A 339 49.75 -80.06 -75.82
CA LEU A 339 48.67 -80.06 -74.83
C LEU A 339 49.18 -79.71 -73.43
N THR A 340 50.27 -80.34 -72.99
CA THR A 340 50.92 -79.98 -71.71
C THR A 340 51.46 -78.56 -71.70
N GLN A 341 51.96 -78.06 -72.84
CA GLN A 341 52.43 -76.68 -72.96
C GLN A 341 51.27 -75.66 -72.85
N GLN A 342 50.09 -75.99 -73.39
CA GLN A 342 48.88 -75.18 -73.26
C GLN A 342 48.34 -75.17 -71.82
N GLU A 343 48.41 -76.30 -71.11
CA GLU A 343 48.04 -76.39 -69.69
C GLU A 343 48.93 -75.48 -68.82
N ILE A 344 50.24 -75.46 -69.07
CA ILE A 344 51.18 -74.53 -68.40
C ILE A 344 50.81 -73.07 -68.70
N ALA A 345 50.47 -72.72 -69.94
CA ALA A 345 50.07 -71.36 -70.29
C ALA A 345 48.78 -70.92 -69.58
N LEU A 346 47.79 -71.81 -69.45
CA LEU A 346 46.56 -71.54 -68.69
C LEU A 346 46.85 -71.37 -67.19
N ARG A 347 47.74 -72.19 -66.61
CA ARG A 347 48.17 -72.04 -65.22
C ARG A 347 48.93 -70.73 -64.99
N GLN A 348 49.74 -70.29 -65.96
CA GLN A 348 50.42 -68.98 -65.92
C GLN A 348 49.43 -67.82 -65.94
N ALA A 349 48.37 -67.91 -66.75
CA ALA A 349 47.31 -66.90 -66.77
C ALA A 349 46.53 -66.84 -65.44
N ASP A 350 46.22 -67.98 -64.80
CA ASP A 350 45.59 -68.02 -63.46
C ASP A 350 46.47 -67.35 -62.40
N VAL A 351 47.79 -67.63 -62.43
CA VAL A 351 48.78 -66.98 -61.56
C VAL A 351 48.85 -65.48 -61.80
N GLN A 352 48.86 -65.02 -63.06
CA GLN A 352 48.87 -63.59 -63.39
C GLN A 352 47.61 -62.87 -62.89
N LEU A 353 46.42 -63.50 -63.05
CA LEU A 353 45.17 -62.94 -62.53
C LEU A 353 45.19 -62.84 -61.00
N LYS A 354 45.71 -63.85 -60.29
CA LYS A 354 45.86 -63.80 -58.83
C LYS A 354 46.88 -62.75 -58.38
N ASN A 355 47.99 -62.63 -59.10
CA ASN A 355 48.97 -61.57 -58.89
C ASN A 355 48.39 -60.17 -59.10
N ALA A 356 47.45 -59.99 -60.04
CA ALA A 356 46.74 -58.73 -60.22
C ALA A 356 45.67 -58.47 -59.14
N GLN A 357 45.07 -59.51 -58.56
CA GLN A 357 44.09 -59.40 -57.47
C GLN A 357 44.72 -59.02 -56.13
N LEU A 358 45.96 -59.47 -55.85
CA LEU A 358 46.70 -59.15 -54.63
C LEU A 358 46.83 -57.65 -54.31
N PRO A 359 47.31 -56.78 -55.23
CA PRO A 359 47.39 -55.34 -54.97
C PRO A 359 46.01 -54.69 -54.82
N ILE A 360 44.96 -55.22 -55.48
CA ILE A 360 43.58 -54.73 -55.32
C ILE A 360 43.07 -55.03 -53.91
N MET A 361 43.29 -56.25 -53.40
CA MET A 361 42.91 -56.64 -52.04
C MET A 361 43.73 -55.88 -50.98
N ALA A 362 45.02 -55.61 -51.24
CA ALA A 362 45.85 -54.80 -50.36
C ALA A 362 45.38 -53.34 -50.29
N GLU A 363 44.96 -52.77 -51.42
CA GLU A 363 44.36 -51.43 -51.45
C GLU A 363 43.00 -51.39 -50.75
N GLU A 364 42.15 -52.42 -50.93
CA GLU A 364 40.89 -52.53 -50.20
C GLU A 364 41.10 -52.55 -48.68
N VAL A 365 42.08 -53.32 -48.21
CA VAL A 365 42.52 -53.33 -46.81
C VAL A 365 42.96 -51.95 -46.36
N ARG A 366 43.80 -51.25 -47.15
CA ARG A 366 44.29 -49.91 -46.83
C ARG A 366 43.15 -48.90 -46.71
N LEU A 367 42.19 -48.93 -47.63
CA LEU A 367 41.02 -48.05 -47.61
C LEU A 367 40.14 -48.31 -46.39
N LYS A 368 39.88 -49.57 -46.04
CA LYS A 368 39.13 -49.92 -44.82
C LYS A 368 39.89 -49.53 -43.55
N GLN A 369 41.22 -49.66 -43.52
CA GLN A 369 42.04 -49.19 -42.40
C GLN A 369 41.93 -47.67 -42.23
N ASN A 370 41.98 -46.91 -43.34
CA ASN A 370 41.76 -45.47 -43.31
C ASN A 370 40.35 -45.10 -42.84
N GLN A 371 39.33 -45.89 -43.20
CA GLN A 371 37.96 -45.73 -42.73
C GLN A 371 37.85 -45.91 -41.20
N VAL A 372 38.57 -46.89 -40.62
CA VAL A 372 38.66 -47.06 -39.16
C VAL A 372 39.30 -45.84 -38.52
N THR A 373 40.46 -45.39 -39.00
CA THR A 373 41.16 -44.22 -38.43
C THR A 373 40.37 -42.91 -38.57
N LEU A 374 39.62 -42.74 -39.66
CA LEU A 374 38.71 -41.61 -39.82
C LEU A 374 37.53 -41.70 -38.86
N GLY A 375 36.97 -42.91 -38.65
CA GLY A 375 35.90 -43.14 -37.69
C GLY A 375 36.33 -42.89 -36.24
N GLU A 376 37.54 -43.31 -35.84
CA GLU A 376 38.11 -43.00 -34.52
C GLU A 376 38.22 -41.49 -34.29
N LYS A 377 38.73 -40.73 -35.28
CA LYS A 377 38.79 -39.26 -35.19
C LYS A 377 37.43 -38.59 -35.16
N GLU A 378 36.43 -39.15 -35.86
CA GLU A 378 35.06 -38.64 -35.82
C GLU A 378 34.45 -38.84 -34.42
N LEU A 379 34.74 -39.96 -33.75
CA LEU A 379 34.34 -40.20 -32.36
C LEU A 379 35.00 -39.20 -31.41
N ASP A 380 36.32 -38.98 -31.50
CA ASP A 380 37.03 -37.99 -30.66
C ASP A 380 36.39 -36.58 -30.74
N VAL A 381 35.98 -36.17 -31.96
CA VAL A 381 35.31 -34.88 -32.17
C VAL A 381 33.90 -34.87 -31.58
N LYS A 382 33.13 -35.96 -31.74
CA LYS A 382 31.79 -36.09 -31.15
C LYS A 382 31.85 -36.14 -29.63
N ASP A 383 32.83 -36.81 -29.04
CA ASP A 383 33.10 -36.83 -27.60
C ASP A 383 33.35 -35.42 -27.06
N ALA A 384 34.18 -34.64 -27.75
CA ALA A 384 34.44 -33.26 -27.38
C ALA A 384 33.17 -32.38 -27.48
N GLU A 385 32.35 -32.60 -28.51
CA GLU A 385 31.07 -31.89 -28.69
C GLU A 385 30.05 -32.24 -27.59
N ILE A 386 29.91 -33.53 -27.25
CA ILE A 386 29.09 -34.00 -26.13
C ILE A 386 29.59 -33.38 -24.82
N ALA A 387 30.89 -33.43 -24.53
CA ALA A 387 31.46 -32.83 -23.33
C ALA A 387 31.16 -31.32 -23.20
N LEU A 388 31.26 -30.58 -24.31
CA LEU A 388 30.90 -29.15 -24.33
C LEU A 388 29.40 -28.94 -24.07
N ASN A 389 28.54 -29.72 -24.72
CA ASN A 389 27.10 -29.65 -24.51
C ASN A 389 26.70 -30.03 -23.07
N THR A 390 27.35 -31.02 -22.46
CA THR A 390 27.18 -31.41 -21.05
C THR A 390 27.55 -30.27 -20.10
N ALA A 391 28.66 -29.58 -20.38
CA ALA A 391 29.07 -28.41 -19.60
C ALA A 391 28.05 -27.27 -19.72
N GLU A 392 27.51 -27.02 -20.92
CA GLU A 392 26.47 -26.00 -21.14
C GLU A 392 25.18 -26.33 -20.37
N VAL A 393 24.71 -27.59 -20.41
CA VAL A 393 23.54 -28.05 -19.64
C VAL A 393 23.78 -27.88 -18.14
N SER A 394 24.96 -28.27 -17.65
CA SER A 394 25.34 -28.14 -16.23
C SER A 394 25.35 -26.68 -15.77
N LEU A 395 25.88 -25.78 -16.60
CA LEU A 395 25.87 -24.34 -16.33
C LEU A 395 24.45 -23.79 -16.25
N LYS A 396 23.58 -24.13 -17.21
CA LYS A 396 22.17 -23.72 -17.18
C LYS A 396 21.43 -24.31 -15.97
N GLN A 397 21.75 -25.54 -15.58
CA GLN A 397 21.19 -26.19 -14.38
C GLN A 397 21.55 -25.45 -13.10
N ALA A 398 22.77 -24.92 -13.00
CA ALA A 398 23.20 -24.11 -11.85
C ALA A 398 22.56 -22.70 -11.83
N GLN A 399 22.26 -22.13 -13.00
CA GLN A 399 21.63 -20.80 -13.12
C GLN A 399 20.14 -20.79 -12.74
N LEU A 400 19.41 -21.87 -13.03
CA LEU A 400 17.95 -21.95 -12.77
C LEU A 400 17.57 -21.76 -11.29
N PRO A 401 18.21 -22.40 -10.30
CA PRO A 401 17.94 -22.15 -8.89
C PRO A 401 18.22 -20.70 -8.45
N LEU A 402 19.23 -20.05 -9.04
CA LEU A 402 19.54 -18.64 -8.75
C LEU A 402 18.40 -17.74 -9.26
N LEU A 403 17.94 -17.95 -10.49
CA LEU A 403 16.79 -17.25 -11.07
C LEU A 403 15.50 -17.47 -10.24
N GLN A 404 15.27 -18.69 -9.75
CA GLN A 404 14.14 -18.99 -8.86
C GLN A 404 14.24 -18.25 -7.53
N LYS A 405 15.43 -18.19 -6.93
CA LYS A 405 15.66 -17.43 -5.71
C LYS A 405 15.41 -15.94 -5.93
N ASP A 406 15.88 -15.38 -7.04
CA ASP A 406 15.63 -13.98 -7.42
C ASP A 406 14.14 -13.70 -7.61
N LEU A 407 13.39 -14.64 -8.21
CA LEU A 407 11.93 -14.55 -8.33
C LEU A 407 11.25 -14.54 -6.94
N GLY A 408 11.73 -15.37 -6.02
CA GLY A 408 11.25 -15.40 -4.63
C GLY A 408 11.57 -14.12 -3.85
N LEU A 409 12.76 -13.55 -4.03
CA LEU A 409 13.11 -12.24 -3.46
C LEU A 409 12.22 -11.13 -4.04
N LYS A 410 11.91 -11.20 -5.34
CA LYS A 410 10.99 -10.24 -5.96
C LYS A 410 9.57 -10.38 -5.42
N GLN A 411 9.09 -11.60 -5.15
CA GLN A 411 7.80 -11.82 -4.47
C GLN A 411 7.76 -11.10 -3.12
N ALA A 412 8.79 -11.30 -2.29
CA ALA A 412 8.85 -10.67 -0.98
C ALA A 412 8.86 -9.13 -1.06
N GLN A 413 9.52 -8.54 -2.08
CA GLN A 413 9.48 -7.10 -2.32
C GLN A 413 8.07 -6.61 -2.72
N LEU A 414 7.33 -7.39 -3.51
CA LEU A 414 5.95 -7.07 -3.89
C LEU A 414 5.02 -7.15 -2.68
N ASP A 415 5.19 -8.15 -1.82
CA ASP A 415 4.41 -8.31 -0.59
C ASP A 415 4.65 -7.13 0.39
N LEU A 416 5.90 -6.65 0.48
CA LEU A 416 6.23 -5.44 1.25
C LEU A 416 5.58 -4.20 0.65
N SER A 417 5.68 -4.03 -0.68
CA SER A 417 5.05 -2.90 -1.39
C SER A 417 3.53 -2.90 -1.23
N ALA A 418 2.90 -4.08 -1.23
CA ALA A 418 1.46 -4.23 -0.96
C ALA A 418 1.08 -3.82 0.48
N LYS A 419 1.92 -4.17 1.47
CA LYS A 419 1.73 -3.71 2.85
C LYS A 419 1.89 -2.20 2.99
N GLU A 420 2.89 -1.61 2.33
CA GLU A 420 3.07 -0.14 2.30
C GLU A 420 1.87 0.57 1.69
N LEU A 421 1.28 0.01 0.62
CA LEU A 421 0.04 0.52 0.04
C LEU A 421 -1.11 0.49 1.04
N GLY A 422 -1.30 -0.63 1.74
CA GLY A 422 -2.33 -0.76 2.80
C GLY A 422 -2.12 0.22 3.96
N LEU A 423 -0.87 0.54 4.32
CA LEU A 423 -0.57 1.56 5.33
C LEU A 423 -0.94 2.98 4.85
N LYS A 424 -0.67 3.31 3.58
CA LYS A 424 -1.10 4.58 2.98
C LYS A 424 -2.62 4.73 2.95
N GLU A 425 -3.35 3.65 2.63
CA GLU A 425 -4.82 3.64 2.67
C GLU A 425 -5.35 3.87 4.09
N GLN A 426 -4.75 3.26 5.11
CA GLN A 426 -5.08 3.53 6.51
C GLN A 426 -4.78 4.98 6.91
N GLN A 427 -3.65 5.53 6.46
CA GLN A 427 -3.30 6.93 6.70
C GLN A 427 -4.35 7.88 6.09
N ILE A 428 -4.81 7.62 4.87
CA ILE A 428 -5.91 8.37 4.24
C ILE A 428 -7.18 8.29 5.09
N ALA A 429 -7.54 7.10 5.60
CA ALA A 429 -8.73 6.93 6.42
C ALA A 429 -8.66 7.72 7.75
N VAL A 430 -7.49 7.73 8.40
CA VAL A 430 -7.25 8.53 9.61
C VAL A 430 -7.35 10.02 9.29
N SER A 431 -6.71 10.51 8.23
CA SER A 431 -6.80 11.92 7.84
C SER A 431 -8.22 12.34 7.45
N LYS A 432 -9.00 11.48 6.78
CA LYS A 432 -10.42 11.74 6.51
C LYS A 432 -11.24 11.86 7.79
N SER A 433 -10.93 11.04 8.79
CA SER A 433 -11.59 11.12 10.11
C SER A 433 -11.22 12.43 10.83
N GLU A 434 -9.96 12.87 10.72
CA GLU A 434 -9.50 14.16 11.25
C GLU A 434 -10.25 15.33 10.59
N VAL A 435 -10.41 15.31 9.27
CA VAL A 435 -11.23 16.31 8.54
C VAL A 435 -12.67 16.32 9.03
N ALA A 436 -13.29 15.15 9.25
CA ALA A 436 -14.67 15.06 9.74
C ALA A 436 -14.82 15.68 11.14
N ILE A 437 -13.84 15.47 12.04
CA ILE A 437 -13.84 16.09 13.37
C ILE A 437 -13.73 17.62 13.25
N ARG A 438 -12.76 18.13 12.48
CA ARG A 438 -12.58 19.59 12.27
C ARG A 438 -13.80 20.23 11.61
N ALA A 439 -14.48 19.51 10.71
CA ALA A 439 -15.71 20.00 10.09
C ALA A 439 -16.86 20.17 11.10
N GLU A 440 -16.97 19.27 12.09
CA GLU A 440 -17.97 19.41 13.14
C GLU A 440 -17.60 20.53 14.13
N GLU A 441 -16.32 20.67 14.50
CA GLU A 441 -15.83 21.80 15.30
C GLU A 441 -16.12 23.14 14.60
N LEU A 442 -15.85 23.22 13.29
CA LEU A 442 -16.16 24.39 12.47
C LEU A 442 -17.65 24.74 12.50
N LYS A 443 -18.52 23.71 12.40
CA LYS A 443 -19.97 23.89 12.45
C LYS A 443 -20.43 24.38 13.83
N GLN A 444 -19.83 23.90 14.91
CA GLN A 444 -20.11 24.38 16.27
C GLN A 444 -19.68 25.84 16.44
N ALA A 445 -18.47 26.20 16.01
CA ALA A 445 -17.96 27.58 16.07
C ALA A 445 -18.83 28.54 15.25
N GLN A 446 -19.27 28.12 14.06
CA GLN A 446 -20.19 28.90 13.22
C GLN A 446 -21.57 29.07 13.88
N TYR A 447 -22.11 28.02 14.50
CA TYR A 447 -23.38 28.10 15.23
C TYR A 447 -23.29 29.04 16.43
N GLU A 448 -22.20 28.97 17.17
CA GLU A 448 -21.94 29.82 18.33
C GLU A 448 -21.83 31.30 17.92
N LEU A 449 -21.09 31.60 16.85
CA LEU A 449 -20.93 32.94 16.29
C LEU A 449 -22.26 33.51 15.74
N ALA A 450 -23.05 32.69 15.03
CA ALA A 450 -24.24 33.17 14.32
C ALA A 450 -25.49 33.26 15.22
N ASN A 451 -25.60 32.42 16.25
CA ASN A 451 -26.84 32.28 17.03
C ASN A 451 -26.65 32.58 18.52
N LYS A 452 -25.72 31.89 19.19
CA LYS A 452 -25.63 31.91 20.66
C LYS A 452 -25.12 33.25 21.19
N LEU A 453 -23.95 33.72 20.74
CA LEU A 453 -23.38 34.98 21.24
C LEU A 453 -24.23 36.20 20.86
N PRO A 454 -24.79 36.33 19.63
CA PRO A 454 -25.68 37.45 19.33
C PRO A 454 -26.95 37.47 20.18
N ALA A 455 -27.49 36.30 20.56
CA ALA A 455 -28.62 36.22 21.47
C ALA A 455 -28.24 36.64 22.89
N GLU A 456 -27.05 36.23 23.35
CA GLU A 456 -26.50 36.60 24.66
C GLU A 456 -26.23 38.11 24.75
N VAL A 457 -25.63 38.71 23.72
CA VAL A 457 -25.45 40.17 23.62
C VAL A 457 -26.79 40.90 23.72
N LYS A 458 -27.84 40.42 23.03
CA LYS A 458 -29.17 41.02 23.14
C LYS A 458 -29.76 40.93 24.56
N ASN A 459 -29.55 39.81 25.24
CA ASN A 459 -30.03 39.64 26.62
C ASN A 459 -29.29 40.58 27.59
N VAL A 460 -27.96 40.65 27.50
CA VAL A 460 -27.14 41.55 28.33
C VAL A 460 -27.48 43.02 28.02
N GLN A 461 -27.68 43.38 26.75
CA GLN A 461 -28.13 44.74 26.37
C GLN A 461 -29.52 45.08 26.92
N ALA A 462 -30.46 44.12 26.91
CA ALA A 462 -31.77 44.32 27.51
C ALA A 462 -31.67 44.51 29.04
N GLN A 463 -30.78 43.77 29.69
CA GLN A 463 -30.49 43.89 31.12
C GLN A 463 -29.83 45.25 31.45
N ALA A 464 -28.86 45.69 30.64
CA ALA A 464 -28.23 47.01 30.74
C ALA A 464 -29.28 48.14 30.60
N ALA A 465 -30.17 48.04 29.60
CA ALA A 465 -31.25 49.01 29.41
C ALA A 465 -32.21 49.05 30.62
N LEU A 466 -32.51 47.90 31.23
CA LEU A 466 -33.30 47.84 32.46
C LEU A 466 -32.59 48.51 33.64
N TYR A 467 -31.27 48.32 33.80
CA TYR A 467 -30.51 48.99 34.86
C TYR A 467 -30.38 50.49 34.63
N GLU A 468 -30.21 50.95 33.39
CA GLU A 468 -30.23 52.39 33.06
C GLU A 468 -31.60 53.02 33.37
N GLN A 469 -32.70 52.31 33.09
CA GLN A 469 -34.02 52.77 33.52
C GLN A 469 -34.13 52.83 35.05
N LYS A 470 -33.65 51.82 35.77
CA LYS A 470 -33.64 51.80 37.25
C LYS A 470 -32.81 52.93 37.82
N LYS A 471 -31.66 53.23 37.22
CA LYS A 471 -30.79 54.34 37.63
C LYS A 471 -31.51 55.67 37.58
N ILE A 472 -32.27 55.92 36.52
CA ILE A 472 -33.11 57.12 36.41
C ILE A 472 -34.17 57.14 37.52
N THR A 473 -34.84 56.01 37.80
CA THR A 473 -35.87 55.96 38.85
C THR A 473 -35.33 56.09 40.27
N GLU A 474 -34.15 55.55 40.58
CA GLU A 474 -33.52 55.71 41.90
C GLU A 474 -33.04 57.15 42.08
N LYS A 475 -32.41 57.74 41.05
CA LYS A 475 -31.96 59.13 41.10
C LYS A 475 -33.14 60.11 41.24
N ALA A 476 -34.28 59.83 40.62
CA ALA A 476 -35.49 60.66 40.70
C ALA A 476 -36.11 60.74 42.11
N GLN A 477 -35.75 59.85 43.03
CA GLN A 477 -36.25 59.90 44.41
C GLN A 477 -35.52 60.95 45.27
N VAL A 478 -34.30 61.34 44.91
CA VAL A 478 -33.46 62.29 45.68
C VAL A 478 -33.09 63.56 44.91
N ASP A 479 -33.21 63.52 43.57
CA ASP A 479 -32.85 64.63 42.68
C ASP A 479 -34.05 64.98 41.78
N ASN A 480 -34.63 66.16 42.01
CA ASN A 480 -35.82 66.62 41.27
C ASN A 480 -35.50 66.97 39.80
N THR A 481 -34.23 67.04 39.39
CA THR A 481 -33.85 67.38 38.01
C THR A 481 -34.07 66.25 37.00
N VAL A 482 -34.13 64.99 37.48
CA VAL A 482 -34.31 63.81 36.63
C VAL A 482 -35.75 63.29 36.64
N VAL A 483 -36.66 63.99 37.33
CA VAL A 483 -38.07 63.65 37.40
C VAL A 483 -38.76 64.06 36.10
N GLY A 484 -39.21 63.07 35.33
CA GLY A 484 -39.95 63.31 34.08
C GLY A 484 -41.32 63.94 34.36
N ALA A 485 -41.72 64.91 33.51
CA ALA A 485 -43.02 65.56 33.59
C ALA A 485 -44.16 64.53 33.46
N GLY A 486 -45.13 64.58 34.37
CA GLY A 486 -46.26 63.65 34.40
C GLY A 486 -46.00 62.29 35.05
N SER A 487 -44.78 62.03 35.53
CA SER A 487 -44.43 60.83 36.30
C SER A 487 -45.17 60.77 37.65
N VAL A 488 -45.19 59.59 38.29
CA VAL A 488 -45.78 59.42 39.62
C VAL A 488 -45.09 60.33 40.65
N ILE A 489 -43.77 60.46 40.57
CA ILE A 489 -42.98 61.34 41.45
C ILE A 489 -43.34 62.82 41.21
N ASP A 490 -43.42 63.28 39.95
CA ASP A 490 -43.85 64.66 39.62
C ASP A 490 -45.25 64.96 40.15
N ARG A 491 -46.20 64.03 39.96
CA ARG A 491 -47.58 64.19 40.47
C ARG A 491 -47.63 64.23 41.99
N ASN A 492 -46.86 63.38 42.66
CA ASN A 492 -46.77 63.39 44.12
C ASN A 492 -46.12 64.68 44.63
N ASN A 493 -45.03 65.15 44.01
CA ASN A 493 -44.39 66.41 44.36
C ASN A 493 -45.36 67.60 44.24
N LYS A 494 -46.11 67.67 43.13
CA LYS A 494 -47.16 68.69 42.94
C LYS A 494 -48.27 68.59 43.98
N LEU A 495 -48.74 67.37 44.29
CA LEU A 495 -49.74 67.15 45.32
C LEU A 495 -49.24 67.61 46.69
N THR A 496 -48.02 67.25 47.07
CA THR A 496 -47.40 67.66 48.33
C THR A 496 -47.21 69.17 48.39
N GLU A 497 -46.83 69.82 47.28
CA GLU A 497 -46.73 71.27 47.20
C GLU A 497 -48.09 71.96 47.39
N GLU A 498 -49.15 71.44 46.75
CA GLU A 498 -50.51 71.95 46.93
C GLU A 498 -51.06 71.70 48.34
N GLN A 499 -50.74 70.56 48.95
CA GLN A 499 -51.05 70.28 50.36
C GLN A 499 -50.28 71.24 51.30
N ALA A 500 -49.01 71.52 51.04
CA ALA A 500 -48.23 72.50 51.81
C ALA A 500 -48.84 73.90 51.72
N LYS A 501 -49.25 74.32 50.51
CA LYS A 501 -50.01 75.56 50.30
C LYS A 501 -51.33 75.55 51.08
N GLN A 502 -52.04 74.41 51.12
CA GLN A 502 -53.27 74.26 51.90
C GLN A 502 -53.02 74.42 53.41
N PHE A 503 -51.95 73.81 53.96
CA PHE A 503 -51.59 73.98 55.37
C PHE A 503 -51.22 75.43 55.72
N GLN A 504 -50.49 76.12 54.84
CA GLN A 504 -50.20 77.55 55.01
C GLN A 504 -51.48 78.38 55.03
N LYS A 505 -52.38 78.15 54.06
CA LYS A 505 -53.70 78.80 54.01
C LYS A 505 -54.52 78.50 55.27
N GLN A 506 -54.51 77.27 55.76
CA GLN A 506 -55.23 76.88 56.97
C GLN A 506 -54.66 77.57 58.22
N THR A 507 -53.33 77.65 58.35
CA THR A 507 -52.66 78.36 59.45
C THR A 507 -53.02 79.84 59.43
N GLN A 508 -53.01 80.47 58.25
CA GLN A 508 -53.41 81.87 58.08
C GLN A 508 -54.90 82.10 58.40
N MET A 509 -55.77 81.18 58.00
CA MET A 509 -57.20 81.24 58.30
C MET A 509 -57.45 81.07 59.79
N ASN A 510 -56.74 80.16 60.46
CA ASN A 510 -56.79 80.00 61.91
C ASN A 510 -56.28 81.26 62.62
N LEU A 511 -55.17 81.86 62.17
CA LEU A 511 -54.66 83.12 62.71
C LEU A 511 -55.67 84.25 62.54
N SER A 512 -56.26 84.38 61.35
CA SER A 512 -57.33 85.34 61.08
C SER A 512 -58.53 85.14 62.00
N LYS A 513 -58.96 83.89 62.19
CA LYS A 513 -60.04 83.52 63.10
C LYS A 513 -59.70 83.92 64.54
N ILE A 514 -58.52 83.57 65.06
CA ILE A 514 -58.07 83.95 66.40
C ILE A 514 -58.03 85.47 66.56
N MET A 515 -57.53 86.19 65.54
CA MET A 515 -57.47 87.65 65.58
C MET A 515 -58.88 88.27 65.59
N VAL A 516 -59.81 87.74 64.81
CA VAL A 516 -61.22 88.16 64.82
C VAL A 516 -61.90 87.80 66.14
N GLU A 517 -61.68 86.61 66.67
CA GLU A 517 -62.22 86.20 67.98
C GLU A 517 -61.65 87.07 69.11
N SER A 518 -60.34 87.38 69.09
CA SER A 518 -59.73 88.33 70.02
C SER A 518 -60.37 89.70 69.94
N TRP A 519 -60.65 90.18 68.73
CA TRP A 519 -61.38 91.42 68.54
C TRP A 519 -62.81 91.37 69.09
N ILE A 520 -63.56 90.29 68.81
CA ILE A 520 -64.92 90.09 69.31
C ILE A 520 -64.92 90.16 70.83
N THR A 521 -64.00 89.43 71.48
CA THR A 521 -63.85 89.42 72.94
C THR A 521 -63.55 90.82 73.48
N ARG A 522 -62.60 91.56 72.89
CA ARG A 522 -62.30 92.95 73.28
C ARG A 522 -63.53 93.86 73.17
N LYS A 523 -64.28 93.75 72.07
CA LYS A 523 -65.49 94.54 71.84
C LYS A 523 -66.62 94.20 72.82
N THR A 524 -66.73 92.95 73.28
CA THR A 524 -67.75 92.57 74.27
C THR A 524 -67.39 92.93 75.71
N SER A 525 -66.13 93.27 76.00
CA SER A 525 -65.65 93.55 77.37
C SER A 525 -65.33 95.02 77.66
N ASP A 526 -65.15 95.88 76.65
CA ASP A 526 -64.88 97.32 76.82
C ASP A 526 -65.59 98.17 75.73
N ASP A 527 -66.45 99.09 76.16
CA ASP A 527 -67.28 99.96 75.30
C ASP A 527 -66.45 101.07 74.59
N ALA A 528 -65.14 101.13 74.82
CA ALA A 528 -64.23 102.07 74.17
C ALA A 528 -63.69 101.61 72.79
N THR A 529 -64.02 100.41 72.32
CA THR A 529 -63.52 99.87 71.05
C THR A 529 -64.37 100.33 69.85
N ARG A 530 -63.94 101.38 69.12
CA ARG A 530 -64.66 101.89 67.93
C ARG A 530 -64.34 101.06 66.67
N ALA A 531 -65.38 100.58 65.98
CA ALA A 531 -65.22 99.97 64.65
C ALA A 531 -64.94 101.07 63.60
N ASP A 532 -63.77 101.01 62.96
CA ASP A 532 -63.47 101.87 61.80
C ASP A 532 -64.11 101.32 60.52
N ALA A 533 -64.55 102.22 59.64
CA ALA A 533 -65.23 101.94 58.38
C ALA A 533 -64.33 101.22 57.35
N THR A 534 -63.01 101.28 57.51
CA THR A 534 -62.05 100.73 56.54
C THR A 534 -61.80 99.22 56.74
N ASN A 535 -61.81 98.72 57.98
CA ASN A 535 -61.48 97.32 58.31
C ASN A 535 -62.53 96.60 59.16
N LYS A 536 -63.62 97.30 59.54
CA LYS A 536 -64.70 96.86 60.42
C LYS A 536 -64.29 96.32 61.80
N LEU A 537 -63.01 96.43 62.17
CA LEU A 537 -62.44 95.87 63.41
C LEU A 537 -61.49 96.85 64.16
N GLY A 538 -61.29 98.10 63.74
CA GLY A 538 -60.64 99.15 64.55
C GLY A 538 -59.18 98.91 65.00
N ASP A 539 -58.55 97.79 64.66
CA ASP A 539 -57.19 97.39 65.03
C ASP A 539 -56.34 97.17 63.76
N GLU A 540 -55.24 97.92 63.65
CA GLU A 540 -54.36 97.92 62.48
C GLU A 540 -53.71 96.55 62.22
N TYR A 541 -53.39 95.80 63.26
CA TYR A 541 -52.74 94.48 63.14
C TYR A 541 -53.74 93.42 62.66
N ILE A 542 -54.97 93.46 63.18
CA ILE A 542 -56.05 92.55 62.78
C ILE A 542 -56.45 92.82 61.31
N ALA A 543 -56.52 94.10 60.94
CA ALA A 543 -56.78 94.50 59.56
C ALA A 543 -55.70 94.02 58.59
N LYS A 544 -54.42 94.13 58.95
CA LYS A 544 -53.31 93.61 58.14
C LYS A 544 -53.39 92.10 57.94
N VAL A 545 -53.65 91.35 59.00
CA VAL A 545 -53.81 89.88 58.93
C VAL A 545 -54.99 89.48 58.03
N LEU A 546 -56.13 90.15 58.15
CA LEU A 546 -57.31 89.85 57.34
C LEU A 546 -57.16 90.29 55.88
N THR A 547 -56.50 91.42 55.63
CA THR A 547 -56.24 91.91 54.28
C THR A 547 -55.27 90.99 53.54
N GLU A 548 -54.20 90.55 54.18
CA GLU A 548 -53.26 89.58 53.58
C GLU A 548 -53.92 88.20 53.40
N THR A 549 -54.75 87.76 54.34
CA THR A 549 -55.49 86.49 54.21
C THR A 549 -56.52 86.56 53.08
N ALA A 550 -57.23 87.67 52.92
CA ALA A 550 -58.18 87.87 51.83
C ALA A 550 -57.48 87.95 50.47
N LYS A 551 -56.38 88.71 50.38
CA LYS A 551 -55.55 88.81 49.17
C LYS A 551 -55.05 87.44 48.69
N GLN A 552 -54.63 86.57 49.61
CA GLN A 552 -54.18 85.21 49.27
C GLN A 552 -55.34 84.24 48.99
N ALA A 553 -56.52 84.47 49.56
CA ALA A 553 -57.75 83.76 49.23
C ALA A 553 -58.37 84.22 47.89
N GLY A 554 -57.79 85.22 47.23
CA GLY A 554 -58.35 85.83 46.02
C GLY A 554 -59.60 86.68 46.29
N ILE A 555 -59.85 87.04 47.54
CA ILE A 555 -60.96 87.88 47.98
C ILE A 555 -60.45 89.32 48.04
N THR A 556 -61.07 90.21 47.27
CA THR A 556 -60.78 91.65 47.38
C THR A 556 -61.71 92.22 48.45
N LEU A 557 -61.15 92.75 49.54
CA LEU A 557 -61.89 93.33 50.66
C LEU A 557 -62.22 94.80 50.44
#